data_AF-A0AB32TTW4-F1
#
_entry.id   AF-A0AB32TTW4-F1
#
_cell.length_a   1.000
_cell.length_b   1.000
_cell.length_c   1.000
_cell.angle_alpha   90.00
_cell.angle_beta   90.00
_cell.angle_gamma   90.00
#
_symmetry.space_group_name_H-M   'P 1'
#
loop_
_entity.id
_entity.type
_entity.pdbx_description
1 polymer ?
#
loop_
_entity_poly.entity_id
_entity_poly.type
_entity_poly.pdbx_seq_one_letter_code
_entity_poly.pdbx_strand_id
1 'polypeptide(L)'
;MRSRVAYDKVFEKIWAASGGWAVIMCPCGIVYSIKCNLRAESPRDFADMLLSWKHLPNVVIYDFARGLSTHTNLRQPITFTPFEGRLLEPTTENIAKAKSGKLQVTLPWLTAKKQSPDPDGHPITGSAEHYVLYDRFHEDNTKDPRDSLRKLRLVPQLAGKVNSQAAEQLFSKLKKNNYFMNMALPSTHVFLMRNIIHHYNVRKNEKRLHDIKKEFNTNIHMNDHSQVVLENPSSTEKCMDMSLGPLTALPKIL
;
A
#
# COMPACT_ATOMS: atom_id res chain seq x y z
N MET A 1 -24.74 1.09 -40.30
CA MET A 1 -23.51 1.86 -40.02
C MET A 1 -23.87 2.92 -38.98
N ARG A 2 -23.22 2.96 -37.80
CA ARG A 2 -23.45 4.06 -36.85
C ARG A 2 -22.89 5.35 -37.44
N SER A 3 -23.56 6.48 -37.22
CA SER A 3 -23.12 7.78 -37.74
C SER A 3 -21.74 8.13 -37.20
N ARG A 4 -20.96 8.94 -37.96
CA ARG A 4 -19.64 9.44 -37.52
C ARG A 4 -19.71 10.12 -36.14
N VAL A 5 -20.84 10.76 -35.85
CA VAL A 5 -21.17 11.37 -34.56
C VAL A 5 -21.11 10.38 -33.39
N ALA A 6 -21.42 9.10 -33.62
CA ALA A 6 -21.30 8.07 -32.59
C ALA A 6 -19.84 7.77 -32.19
N TYR A 7 -18.87 8.21 -32.99
CA TYR A 7 -17.43 8.11 -32.74
C TYR A 7 -16.78 9.46 -32.47
N ASP A 8 -17.57 10.54 -32.41
CA ASP A 8 -17.03 11.84 -32.06
C ASP A 8 -16.48 11.73 -30.64
N LYS A 9 -15.16 11.93 -30.54
CA LYS A 9 -14.47 11.96 -29.26
C LYS A 9 -15.18 13.01 -28.41
N VAL A 10 -15.73 12.58 -27.29
CA VAL A 10 -16.31 13.48 -26.29
C VAL A 10 -15.16 14.29 -25.69
N PHE A 11 -14.85 15.41 -26.34
CA PHE A 11 -13.99 16.47 -25.83
C PHE A 11 -14.82 17.44 -24.98
N GLU A 12 -15.90 16.97 -24.33
CA GLU A 12 -16.49 17.75 -23.26
C GLU A 12 -15.37 18.16 -22.33
N LYS A 13 -15.30 19.45 -22.03
CA LYS A 13 -14.31 20.02 -21.13
C LYS A 13 -14.52 19.40 -19.74
N ILE A 14 -14.02 18.18 -19.50
CA ILE A 14 -14.23 17.41 -18.25
C ILE A 14 -13.44 18.03 -17.08
N TRP A 15 -13.23 19.34 -17.01
CA TRP A 15 -12.21 19.89 -16.11
C TRP A 15 -12.50 21.29 -15.55
N ALA A 16 -13.76 21.64 -15.31
CA ALA A 16 -14.08 22.81 -14.45
C ALA A 16 -14.18 22.43 -12.95
N ALA A 17 -14.24 21.14 -12.62
CA ALA A 17 -14.27 20.65 -11.24
C ALA A 17 -13.43 19.37 -11.15
N SER A 18 -12.11 19.48 -11.03
CA SER A 18 -11.31 18.30 -10.68
C SER A 18 -11.64 17.90 -9.25
N GLY A 19 -11.98 16.64 -9.02
CA GLY A 19 -12.21 16.08 -7.68
C GLY A 19 -10.95 15.92 -6.84
N GLY A 20 -9.89 16.66 -7.15
CA GLY A 20 -8.56 16.45 -6.64
C GLY A 20 -7.91 15.20 -7.21
N TRP A 21 -6.98 14.65 -6.46
CA TRP A 21 -6.23 13.45 -6.81
C TRP A 21 -6.00 12.62 -5.55
N ALA A 22 -6.18 11.31 -5.67
CA ALA A 22 -6.01 10.36 -4.60
C ALA A 22 -4.66 9.66 -4.73
N VAL A 23 -4.03 9.32 -3.61
CA VAL A 23 -2.81 8.51 -3.57
C VAL A 23 -2.89 7.37 -2.58
N ILE A 24 -2.24 6.27 -2.93
CA ILE A 24 -1.91 5.21 -1.98
C ILE A 24 -0.41 5.24 -1.76
N MET A 25 -0.01 5.32 -0.50
CA MET A 25 1.39 5.43 -0.10
C MET A 25 1.78 4.26 0.81
N CYS A 26 3.02 3.80 0.69
CA CYS A 26 3.56 2.86 1.68
C CYS A 26 3.94 3.61 2.98
N PRO A 27 4.21 2.90 4.10
CA PRO A 27 4.61 3.54 5.36
C PRO A 27 5.89 4.39 5.27
N CYS A 28 6.76 4.10 4.30
CA CYS A 28 7.93 4.92 3.97
C CYS A 28 7.55 6.27 3.34
N GLY A 29 6.29 6.40 2.92
CA GLY A 29 5.70 7.52 2.21
C GLY A 29 6.13 7.63 0.75
N ILE A 30 6.40 6.50 0.09
CA ILE A 30 6.52 6.40 -1.37
C ILE A 30 5.11 6.22 -1.93
N VAL A 31 4.79 6.92 -3.01
CA VAL A 31 3.49 6.81 -3.68
C VAL A 31 3.49 5.59 -4.60
N TYR A 32 2.61 4.63 -4.36
CA TYR A 32 2.45 3.41 -5.16
C TYR A 32 1.30 3.51 -6.16
N SER A 33 0.29 4.33 -5.87
CA SER A 33 -0.81 4.58 -6.80
C SER A 33 -1.24 6.01 -6.75
N ILE A 34 -1.66 6.52 -7.90
CA ILE A 34 -2.20 7.85 -8.08
C ILE A 34 -3.43 7.77 -8.99
N LYS A 35 -4.50 8.45 -8.61
CA LYS A 35 -5.70 8.62 -9.43
C LYS A 35 -6.05 10.11 -9.49
N CYS A 36 -6.16 10.65 -10.70
CA CYS A 36 -6.69 12.00 -10.90
C CYS A 36 -8.22 11.90 -11.00
N ASN A 37 -8.94 12.50 -10.06
CA ASN A 37 -10.37 12.30 -9.93
C ASN A 37 -11.15 13.33 -10.74
N LEU A 38 -12.17 12.86 -11.48
CA LEU A 38 -13.09 13.73 -12.22
C LEU A 38 -14.20 14.32 -11.33
N ARG A 39 -14.44 13.71 -10.17
CA ARG A 39 -15.44 14.10 -9.16
C ARG A 39 -14.82 13.95 -7.78
N ALA A 40 -15.41 14.60 -6.78
CA ALA A 40 -14.93 14.53 -5.40
C ALA A 40 -14.53 13.09 -5.00
N GLU A 41 -13.33 12.98 -4.44
CA GLU A 41 -12.75 11.73 -3.98
C GLU A 41 -13.70 10.97 -3.04
N SER A 42 -13.76 9.65 -3.22
CA SER A 42 -14.61 8.78 -2.43
C SER A 42 -13.91 7.45 -2.13
N PRO A 43 -14.42 6.64 -1.18
CA PRO A 43 -13.90 5.30 -0.94
C PRO A 43 -13.91 4.39 -2.19
N ARG A 44 -14.75 4.69 -3.19
CA ARG A 44 -14.75 3.98 -4.48
C ARG A 44 -13.42 4.13 -5.21
N ASP A 45 -12.82 5.31 -5.16
CA ASP A 45 -11.58 5.63 -5.86
C ASP A 45 -10.41 4.83 -5.30
N PHE A 46 -10.36 4.67 -3.97
CA PHE A 46 -9.38 3.81 -3.31
C PHE A 46 -9.67 2.33 -3.51
N ALA A 47 -10.93 1.92 -3.51
CA ALA A 47 -11.30 0.55 -3.86
C ALA A 47 -10.83 0.18 -5.28
N ASP A 48 -11.00 1.07 -6.26
CA ASP A 48 -10.50 0.85 -7.64
C ASP A 48 -8.98 0.67 -7.65
N MET A 49 -8.25 1.57 -7.00
CA MET A 49 -6.79 1.50 -6.94
C MET A 49 -6.32 0.22 -6.23
N LEU A 50 -6.89 -0.13 -5.08
CA LEU A 50 -6.53 -1.32 -4.33
C LEU A 50 -6.83 -2.61 -5.09
N LEU A 51 -7.98 -2.71 -5.74
CA LEU A 51 -8.36 -3.89 -6.54
C LEU A 51 -7.56 -4.01 -7.85
N SER A 52 -6.90 -2.93 -8.29
CA SER A 52 -5.96 -2.98 -9.42
C SER A 52 -4.59 -3.55 -9.05
N TRP A 53 -4.29 -3.73 -7.76
CA TRP A 53 -3.02 -4.29 -7.32
C TRP A 53 -3.04 -5.81 -7.50
N LYS A 54 -1.89 -6.38 -7.84
CA LYS A 54 -1.72 -7.84 -7.93
C LYS A 54 -2.00 -8.53 -6.60
N HIS A 55 -1.60 -7.90 -5.50
CA HIS A 55 -1.80 -8.39 -4.15
C HIS A 55 -2.33 -7.24 -3.28
N LEU A 56 -3.48 -7.47 -2.63
CA LEU A 56 -4.06 -6.48 -1.72
C LEU A 56 -3.19 -6.37 -0.44
N PRO A 57 -2.94 -5.18 0.11
CA PRO A 57 -2.24 -5.04 1.38
C PRO A 57 -3.00 -5.70 2.53
N ASN A 58 -2.29 -6.38 3.44
CA ASN A 58 -2.92 -6.93 4.66
C ASN A 58 -3.46 -5.85 5.61
N VAL A 59 -2.92 -4.63 5.56
CA VAL A 59 -3.40 -3.49 6.36
C VAL A 59 -3.47 -2.25 5.49
N VAL A 60 -4.64 -1.62 5.44
CA VAL A 60 -4.87 -0.32 4.82
C VAL A 60 -5.24 0.68 5.91
N ILE A 61 -4.61 1.86 5.92
CA ILE A 61 -4.95 2.96 6.81
C ILE A 61 -5.62 4.04 5.96
N TYR A 62 -6.83 4.46 6.35
CA TYR A 62 -7.66 5.36 5.55
C TYR A 62 -8.65 6.16 6.39
N ASP A 63 -8.93 7.39 5.99
CA ASP A 63 -9.79 8.35 6.72
C ASP A 63 -11.22 7.85 6.93
N PHE A 64 -11.77 7.13 5.94
CA PHE A 64 -13.10 6.53 6.04
C PHE A 64 -13.04 5.00 5.91
N ALA A 65 -12.32 4.37 6.84
CA ALA A 65 -12.05 2.93 6.86
C ALA A 65 -13.30 2.05 6.67
N ARG A 66 -14.39 2.36 7.38
CA ARG A 66 -15.68 1.64 7.23
C ARG A 66 -16.23 1.74 5.81
N GLY A 67 -16.25 2.95 5.24
CA GLY A 67 -16.75 3.18 3.89
C GLY A 67 -15.94 2.42 2.85
N LEU A 68 -14.61 2.39 3.00
CA LEU A 68 -13.72 1.63 2.14
C LEU A 68 -13.97 0.12 2.26
N SER A 69 -14.02 -0.42 3.48
CA SER A 69 -14.24 -1.86 3.68
C SER A 69 -15.58 -2.32 3.09
N THR A 70 -16.66 -1.58 3.37
CA THR A 70 -18.00 -1.92 2.87
C THR A 70 -18.05 -1.83 1.36
N HIS A 71 -17.52 -0.74 0.76
CA HIS A 71 -17.60 -0.56 -0.68
C HIS A 71 -16.77 -1.58 -1.46
N THR A 72 -15.58 -1.92 -0.97
CA THR A 72 -14.73 -2.95 -1.60
C THR A 72 -15.38 -4.33 -1.47
N ASN A 73 -15.87 -4.72 -0.29
CA ASN A 73 -16.51 -6.03 -0.08
C ASN A 73 -17.80 -6.20 -0.88
N LEU A 74 -18.55 -5.12 -1.15
CA LEU A 74 -19.73 -5.18 -2.03
C LEU A 74 -19.36 -5.47 -3.50
N ARG A 75 -18.17 -5.05 -3.94
CA ARG A 75 -17.71 -5.23 -5.32
C ARG A 75 -17.00 -6.56 -5.52
N GLN A 76 -16.14 -6.90 -4.57
CA GLN A 76 -15.41 -8.16 -4.53
C GLN A 76 -15.60 -8.74 -3.12
N PRO A 77 -16.54 -9.70 -2.96
CA PRO A 77 -16.79 -10.34 -1.68
C PRO A 77 -15.53 -10.93 -1.07
N ILE A 78 -15.47 -10.97 0.27
CA ILE A 78 -14.38 -11.62 1.02
C ILE A 78 -13.01 -10.90 0.84
N THR A 79 -12.99 -9.63 0.41
CA THR A 79 -11.74 -8.87 0.23
C THR A 79 -11.12 -8.41 1.55
N PHE A 80 -11.89 -7.73 2.40
CA PHE A 80 -11.48 -7.31 3.74
C PHE A 80 -12.10 -8.23 4.78
N THR A 81 -11.32 -9.24 5.18
CA THR A 81 -11.67 -10.27 6.16
C THR A 81 -10.50 -10.47 7.13
N PRO A 82 -10.74 -10.89 8.39
CA PRO A 82 -12.04 -11.20 8.98
C PRO A 82 -12.86 -9.95 9.35
N PHE A 83 -14.13 -10.15 9.71
CA PHE A 83 -14.99 -9.14 10.32
C PHE A 83 -15.12 -7.82 9.54
N GLU A 84 -15.20 -7.86 8.21
CA GLU A 84 -15.23 -6.66 7.35
C GLU A 84 -13.97 -5.78 7.51
N GLY A 85 -12.82 -6.39 7.81
CA GLY A 85 -11.54 -5.72 8.00
C GLY A 85 -11.37 -5.03 9.35
N ARG A 86 -12.17 -5.39 10.37
CA ARG A 86 -11.93 -5.00 11.78
C ARG A 86 -10.92 -5.96 12.41
N LEU A 87 -10.17 -5.47 13.39
CA LEU A 87 -9.13 -6.25 14.07
C LEU A 87 -9.68 -7.45 14.86
N LEU A 88 -10.91 -7.35 15.37
CA LEU A 88 -11.58 -8.36 16.16
C LEU A 88 -13.07 -8.40 15.81
N GLU A 89 -13.72 -9.48 16.22
CA GLU A 89 -15.17 -9.60 16.12
C GLU A 89 -15.88 -8.47 16.89
N PRO A 90 -16.90 -7.82 16.31
CA PRO A 90 -17.60 -6.68 16.91
C PRO A 90 -18.56 -7.08 18.05
N THR A 91 -18.08 -7.83 19.03
CA THR A 91 -18.84 -8.18 20.25
C THR A 91 -18.90 -6.98 21.21
N THR A 92 -19.93 -6.94 22.04
CA THR A 92 -20.10 -5.90 23.07
C THR A 92 -18.88 -5.79 23.98
N GLU A 93 -18.28 -6.93 24.33
CA GLU A 93 -17.07 -7.01 25.16
C GLU A 93 -15.85 -6.41 24.45
N ASN A 94 -15.59 -6.80 23.19
CA ASN A 94 -14.45 -6.28 22.43
C ASN A 94 -14.56 -4.77 22.22
N ILE A 95 -15.76 -4.28 21.91
CA ILE A 95 -16.02 -2.84 21.77
C ILE A 95 -15.76 -2.10 23.09
N ALA A 96 -16.19 -2.65 24.22
CA ALA A 96 -15.94 -2.05 25.54
C ALA A 96 -14.45 -2.04 25.90
N LYS A 97 -13.71 -3.13 25.64
CA LYS A 97 -12.26 -3.20 25.85
C LYS A 97 -11.50 -2.21 24.95
N ALA A 98 -11.91 -2.09 23.69
CA ALA A 98 -11.31 -1.14 22.74
C ALA A 98 -11.52 0.32 23.16
N LYS A 99 -12.76 0.67 23.58
CA LYS A 99 -13.09 2.02 24.06
C LYS A 99 -12.36 2.38 25.34
N SER A 100 -12.20 1.44 26.26
CA SER A 100 -11.45 1.64 27.51
C SER A 100 -9.92 1.63 27.34
N GLY A 101 -9.41 1.38 26.12
CA GLY A 101 -7.96 1.33 25.85
C GLY A 101 -7.25 0.10 26.42
N LYS A 102 -8.00 -0.89 26.91
CA LYS A 102 -7.48 -2.13 27.53
C LYS A 102 -7.29 -3.28 26.53
N LEU A 103 -7.45 -3.00 25.24
CA LEU A 103 -7.38 -4.00 24.17
C LEU A 103 -6.11 -3.78 23.35
N GLN A 104 -5.38 -4.87 23.09
CA GLN A 104 -4.26 -4.91 22.16
C GLN A 104 -4.43 -6.16 21.29
N VAL A 105 -4.17 -6.00 19.99
CA VAL A 105 -4.28 -7.02 18.96
C VAL A 105 -2.90 -7.20 18.36
N THR A 106 -2.32 -8.37 18.58
CA THR A 106 -0.98 -8.71 18.12
C THR A 106 -1.07 -9.30 16.71
N LEU A 107 -0.44 -8.63 15.75
CA LEU A 107 -0.30 -9.13 14.37
C LEU A 107 1.17 -9.48 14.11
N PRO A 108 1.66 -10.67 14.54
CA PRO A 108 3.09 -11.01 14.49
C PRO A 108 3.64 -11.06 13.06
N TRP A 109 2.78 -11.38 12.10
CA TRP A 109 3.12 -11.48 10.68
C TRP A 109 3.50 -10.13 10.03
N LEU A 110 3.25 -9.01 10.71
CA LEU A 110 3.77 -7.69 10.32
C LEU A 110 5.28 -7.54 10.57
N THR A 111 5.85 -8.36 11.46
CA THR A 111 7.29 -8.31 11.80
C THR A 111 8.06 -9.39 11.05
N ALA A 112 7.53 -10.61 10.97
CA ALA A 112 8.12 -11.71 10.24
C ALA A 112 7.04 -12.53 9.54
N LYS A 113 7.27 -12.93 8.29
CA LYS A 113 6.34 -13.77 7.52
C LYS A 113 5.91 -15.01 8.32
N LYS A 114 4.63 -15.39 8.22
CA LYS A 114 4.12 -16.64 8.84
C LYS A 114 4.96 -17.84 8.37
N GLN A 115 5.39 -18.67 9.32
CA GLN A 115 6.14 -19.90 9.03
C GLN A 115 5.31 -20.88 8.20
N SER A 116 4.02 -21.01 8.54
CA SER A 116 3.00 -21.68 7.73
C SER A 116 2.10 -20.60 7.10
N PRO A 117 2.33 -20.21 5.84
CA PRO A 117 1.47 -19.26 5.15
C PRO A 117 0.04 -19.79 5.03
N ASP A 118 -0.92 -18.88 5.13
CA ASP A 118 -2.32 -19.19 4.86
C ASP A 118 -2.53 -19.47 3.35
N PRO A 119 -3.53 -20.30 2.99
CA PRO A 119 -4.00 -20.37 1.61
C PRO A 119 -4.36 -18.97 1.09
N ASP A 120 -3.90 -18.63 -0.11
CA ASP A 120 -4.09 -17.30 -0.73
C ASP A 120 -3.54 -16.11 0.09
N GLY A 121 -2.64 -16.38 1.04
CA GLY A 121 -2.00 -15.35 1.84
C GLY A 121 -1.12 -14.42 1.01
N HIS A 122 -1.00 -13.17 1.46
CA HIS A 122 -0.14 -12.18 0.82
C HIS A 122 1.33 -12.66 0.81
N PRO A 123 2.06 -12.56 -0.31
CA PRO A 123 3.36 -13.22 -0.48
C PRO A 123 4.44 -12.78 0.53
N ILE A 124 4.35 -11.55 1.04
CA ILE A 124 5.31 -10.99 2.00
C ILE A 124 5.02 -11.41 3.45
N THR A 125 3.76 -11.45 3.85
CA THR A 125 3.37 -11.68 5.26
C THR A 125 2.94 -13.13 5.50
N GLY A 126 2.52 -13.83 4.45
CA GLY A 126 1.90 -15.14 4.52
C GLY A 126 0.49 -15.13 5.13
N SER A 127 -0.06 -13.97 5.47
CA SER A 127 -1.41 -13.85 6.04
C SER A 127 -2.44 -13.63 4.94
N ALA A 128 -3.58 -14.31 5.04
CA ALA A 128 -4.76 -14.06 4.22
C ALA A 128 -5.69 -12.97 4.82
N GLU A 129 -5.34 -12.44 5.99
CA GLU A 129 -6.15 -11.42 6.66
C GLU A 129 -5.87 -10.02 6.09
N HIS A 130 -6.93 -9.26 5.87
CA HIS A 130 -6.91 -7.90 5.33
C HIS A 130 -7.76 -6.95 6.17
N TYR A 131 -7.10 -5.99 6.81
CA TYR A 131 -7.69 -5.02 7.72
C TYR A 131 -7.75 -3.61 7.12
N VAL A 132 -8.77 -2.84 7.50
CA VAL A 132 -8.87 -1.41 7.19
C VAL A 132 -9.02 -0.63 8.48
N LEU A 133 -8.01 0.15 8.80
CA LEU A 133 -7.88 0.95 10.01
C LEU A 133 -8.08 2.44 9.70
N TYR A 134 -8.54 3.19 10.70
CA TYR A 134 -8.65 4.63 10.58
C TYR A 134 -7.27 5.29 10.64
N ASP A 135 -7.09 6.36 9.86
CA ASP A 135 -6.06 7.33 10.19
C ASP A 135 -6.33 7.91 11.58
N ARG A 136 -5.25 8.18 12.33
CA ARG A 136 -5.27 8.63 13.71
C ARG A 136 -6.12 9.88 13.92
N PHE A 137 -6.15 10.82 12.97
CA PHE A 137 -6.98 12.02 13.07
C PHE A 137 -8.47 11.79 12.82
N HIS A 138 -8.81 10.65 12.22
CA HIS A 138 -10.17 10.28 11.86
C HIS A 138 -10.78 9.22 12.78
N GLU A 139 -10.00 8.65 13.72
CA GLU A 139 -10.46 7.63 14.67
C GLU A 139 -11.65 8.06 15.55
N ASP A 140 -11.76 9.35 15.87
CA ASP A 140 -12.80 9.89 16.76
C ASP A 140 -13.95 10.58 16.00
N ASN A 141 -13.88 10.63 14.66
CA ASN A 141 -14.93 11.21 13.81
C ASN A 141 -16.06 10.22 13.50
N THR A 142 -16.03 9.02 14.09
CA THR A 142 -16.97 7.93 13.80
C THR A 142 -18.08 7.88 14.85
N LYS A 143 -19.30 7.58 14.41
CA LYS A 143 -20.47 7.39 15.30
C LYS A 143 -20.72 5.92 15.64
N ASP A 144 -20.16 5.00 14.86
CA ASP A 144 -20.42 3.56 15.00
C ASP A 144 -19.51 2.97 16.08
N PRO A 145 -20.05 2.39 17.17
CA PRO A 145 -19.23 1.79 18.23
C PRO A 145 -18.25 0.73 17.73
N ARG A 146 -18.58 0.03 16.63
CA ARG A 146 -17.75 -1.05 16.05
C ARG A 146 -16.47 -0.52 15.43
N ASP A 147 -16.43 0.75 15.05
CA ASP A 147 -15.24 1.39 14.49
C ASP A 147 -14.14 1.60 15.54
N SER A 148 -14.46 1.45 16.84
CA SER A 148 -13.43 1.36 17.89
C SER A 148 -12.43 0.21 17.66
N LEU A 149 -12.82 -0.83 16.91
CA LEU A 149 -11.97 -1.98 16.52
C LEU A 149 -11.14 -1.74 15.25
N ARG A 150 -11.15 -0.51 14.73
CA ARG A 150 -10.34 -0.07 13.57
C ARG A 150 -9.28 0.96 13.98
N LYS A 151 -9.03 1.15 15.27
CA LYS A 151 -8.05 2.12 15.76
C LYS A 151 -6.63 1.57 15.63
N LEU A 152 -5.71 2.37 15.10
CA LEU A 152 -4.32 2.00 14.86
C LEU A 152 -3.59 1.67 16.17
N ARG A 153 -3.93 2.37 17.26
CA ARG A 153 -3.36 2.19 18.59
C ARG A 153 -3.61 0.82 19.22
N LEU A 154 -4.53 0.03 18.66
CA LEU A 154 -4.81 -1.33 19.13
C LEU A 154 -3.76 -2.34 18.63
N VAL A 155 -2.90 -1.98 17.67
CA VAL A 155 -1.89 -2.88 17.11
C VAL A 155 -0.50 -2.38 17.48
N PRO A 156 0.19 -2.99 18.48
CA PRO A 156 1.51 -2.54 18.91
C PRO A 156 2.57 -2.51 17.80
N GLN A 157 2.44 -3.39 16.80
CA GLN A 157 3.34 -3.46 15.64
C GLN A 157 3.19 -2.24 14.72
N LEU A 158 2.07 -1.52 14.77
CA LEU A 158 1.79 -0.34 13.95
C LEU A 158 1.81 0.95 14.76
N ALA A 159 1.32 0.90 16.00
CA ALA A 159 1.21 2.04 16.90
C ALA A 159 2.56 2.73 17.09
N GLY A 160 2.63 4.01 16.70
CA GLY A 160 3.85 4.82 16.78
C GLY A 160 4.93 4.49 15.74
N LYS A 161 4.78 3.41 14.95
CA LYS A 161 5.73 3.03 13.90
C LYS A 161 5.33 3.53 12.52
N VAL A 162 4.02 3.64 12.26
CA VAL A 162 3.52 4.14 10.98
C VAL A 162 3.18 5.62 11.10
N ASN A 163 3.75 6.42 10.21
CA ASN A 163 3.31 7.80 10.01
C ASN A 163 2.01 7.78 9.21
N SER A 164 0.88 7.81 9.91
CA SER A 164 -0.44 7.80 9.30
C SER A 164 -0.75 9.10 8.54
N GLN A 165 0.02 10.17 8.78
CA GLN A 165 -0.12 11.49 8.14
C GLN A 165 0.70 11.66 6.85
N ALA A 166 1.20 10.56 6.28
CA ALA A 166 2.15 10.61 5.16
C ALA A 166 1.54 11.27 3.92
N ALA A 167 0.24 11.09 3.69
CA ALA A 167 -0.48 11.67 2.56
C ALA A 167 -0.69 13.18 2.73
N GLU A 168 -1.11 13.63 3.89
CA GLU A 168 -1.34 15.04 4.24
C GLU A 168 -0.03 15.83 4.14
N GLN A 169 1.08 15.24 4.61
CA GLN A 169 2.41 15.84 4.48
C GLN A 169 2.86 15.97 3.02
N LEU A 170 2.53 14.99 2.17
CA LEU A 170 2.78 15.07 0.73
C LEU A 170 1.92 16.18 0.10
N PHE A 171 0.62 16.18 0.36
CA PHE A 171 -0.31 17.20 -0.15
C PHE A 171 0.12 18.61 0.24
N SER A 172 0.49 18.82 1.51
CA SER A 172 0.99 20.11 2.00
C SER A 172 2.22 20.58 1.21
N LYS A 173 3.19 19.70 0.94
CA LYS A 173 4.39 20.03 0.15
C LYS A 173 4.08 20.36 -1.30
N LEU A 174 3.03 19.76 -1.86
CA LEU A 174 2.62 19.96 -3.24
C LEU A 174 1.69 21.17 -3.44
N LYS A 175 1.16 21.77 -2.37
CA LYS A 175 0.34 23.00 -2.46
C LYS A 175 1.04 24.12 -3.22
N LYS A 176 2.37 24.23 -3.11
CA LYS A 176 3.17 25.22 -3.87
C LYS A 176 3.05 25.08 -5.39
N ASN A 177 2.66 23.90 -5.87
CA ASN A 177 2.49 23.60 -7.29
C ASN A 177 1.06 23.91 -7.79
N ASN A 178 0.11 24.16 -6.88
CA ASN A 178 -1.32 24.28 -7.23
C ASN A 178 -1.57 25.31 -8.33
N TYR A 179 -0.86 26.45 -8.30
CA TYR A 179 -1.07 27.52 -9.28
C TYR A 179 -0.84 27.04 -10.72
N PHE A 180 0.36 26.56 -11.03
CA PHE A 180 0.67 26.15 -12.41
C PHE A 180 -0.07 24.87 -12.81
N MET A 181 -0.31 23.97 -11.85
CA MET A 181 -1.08 22.74 -12.11
C MET A 181 -2.52 23.07 -12.50
N ASN A 182 -3.18 23.96 -11.78
CA ASN A 182 -4.57 24.37 -12.07
C ASN A 182 -4.70 25.16 -13.38
N MET A 183 -3.61 25.76 -13.87
CA MET A 183 -3.57 26.47 -15.16
C MET A 183 -3.21 25.55 -16.34
N ALA A 184 -2.74 24.33 -16.07
CA ALA A 184 -2.31 23.40 -17.11
C ALA A 184 -3.52 22.76 -17.83
N LEU A 185 -3.33 22.42 -19.11
CA LEU A 185 -4.27 21.55 -19.81
C LEU A 185 -4.35 20.19 -19.10
N PRO A 186 -5.49 19.48 -19.13
CA PRO A 186 -5.67 18.23 -18.38
C PRO A 186 -4.61 17.15 -18.68
N SER A 187 -4.25 16.96 -19.94
CA SER A 187 -3.17 16.04 -20.34
C SER A 187 -1.82 16.45 -19.76
N THR A 188 -1.54 17.76 -19.75
CA THR A 188 -0.33 18.35 -19.18
C THR A 188 -0.33 18.21 -17.66
N HIS A 189 -1.46 18.43 -17.00
CA HIS A 189 -1.62 18.22 -15.56
C HIS A 189 -1.31 16.78 -15.16
N VAL A 190 -1.91 15.79 -15.83
CA VAL A 190 -1.65 14.37 -15.52
C VAL A 190 -0.18 14.02 -15.73
N PHE A 191 0.42 14.47 -16.84
CA PHE A 191 1.83 14.24 -17.13
C PHE A 191 2.76 14.87 -16.08
N LEU A 192 2.57 16.14 -15.77
CA LEU A 192 3.38 16.87 -14.79
C LEU A 192 3.20 16.30 -13.39
N MET A 193 1.98 15.94 -12.99
CA MET A 193 1.73 15.32 -11.69
C MET A 193 2.50 14.00 -11.57
N ARG A 194 2.44 13.14 -12.59
CA ARG A 194 3.20 11.89 -12.63
C ARG A 194 4.70 12.14 -12.53
N ASN A 195 5.21 13.15 -13.25
CA ASN A 195 6.63 13.51 -13.23
C ASN A 195 7.07 14.01 -11.83
N ILE A 196 6.28 14.89 -11.20
CA ILE A 196 6.54 15.39 -9.84
C ILE A 196 6.58 14.23 -8.84
N ILE A 197 5.60 13.32 -8.89
CA ILE A 197 5.54 12.17 -8.00
C ILE A 197 6.71 11.20 -8.26
N HIS A 198 7.12 11.02 -9.51
CA HIS A 198 8.28 10.21 -9.85
C HIS A 198 9.56 10.77 -9.19
N HIS A 199 9.86 12.05 -9.38
CA HIS A 199 11.03 12.67 -8.77
C HIS A 199 10.96 12.70 -7.24
N TYR A 200 9.77 12.89 -6.67
CA TYR A 200 9.54 12.76 -5.24
C TYR A 200 9.89 11.36 -4.73
N ASN A 201 9.40 10.31 -5.40
CA ASN A 201 9.66 8.92 -5.03
C ASN A 201 11.15 8.58 -5.16
N VAL A 202 11.80 8.97 -6.26
CA VAL A 202 13.24 8.75 -6.48
C VAL A 202 14.05 9.36 -5.34
N ARG A 203 13.87 10.67 -5.09
CA ARG A 203 14.60 11.38 -4.03
C ARG A 203 14.36 10.76 -2.65
N LYS A 204 13.14 10.30 -2.38
CA LYS A 204 12.78 9.70 -1.10
C LYS A 204 13.38 8.30 -0.93
N ASN A 205 13.43 7.50 -2.00
CA ASN A 205 14.10 6.22 -2.01
C ASN A 205 15.61 6.37 -1.85
N GLU A 206 16.25 7.29 -2.58
CA GLU A 206 17.69 7.57 -2.47
C GLU A 206 18.07 8.00 -1.06
N LYS A 207 17.32 8.96 -0.50
CA LYS A 207 17.54 9.41 0.88
C LYS A 207 17.41 8.24 1.86
N ARG A 208 16.35 7.44 1.75
CA ARG A 208 16.13 6.30 2.65
C ARG A 208 17.24 5.27 2.52
N LEU A 209 17.67 4.95 1.30
CA LEU A 209 18.77 4.02 1.05
C LEU A 209 20.07 4.55 1.67
N HIS A 210 20.37 5.83 1.49
CA HIS A 210 21.51 6.49 2.11
C HIS A 210 21.46 6.40 3.64
N ASP A 211 20.32 6.71 4.25
CA ASP A 211 20.14 6.66 5.70
C ASP A 211 20.32 5.23 6.24
N ILE A 212 19.82 4.21 5.53
CA ILE A 212 20.02 2.80 5.88
C ILE A 212 21.50 2.41 5.77
N LYS A 213 22.20 2.78 4.69
CA LYS A 213 23.64 2.48 4.52
C LYS A 213 24.47 3.09 5.65
N LYS A 214 24.14 4.33 6.03
CA LYS A 214 24.83 5.04 7.11
C LYS A 214 24.64 4.36 8.47
N GLU A 215 23.44 3.87 8.75
CA GLU A 215 23.12 3.25 10.05
C GLU A 215 23.71 1.84 10.19
N PHE A 216 23.58 1.00 9.16
CA PHE A 216 23.98 -0.40 9.26
C PHE A 216 25.45 -0.66 8.87
N ASN A 217 26.09 0.24 8.12
CA ASN A 217 27.49 0.15 7.67
C ASN A 217 27.87 -1.23 7.05
N THR A 218 26.89 -1.94 6.48
CA THR A 218 27.01 -3.30 5.91
C THR A 218 26.62 -3.31 4.43
N ASN A 219 26.98 -4.39 3.74
CA ASN A 219 26.45 -4.66 2.40
C ASN A 219 24.94 -4.88 2.48
N ILE A 220 24.21 -3.98 1.83
CA ILE A 220 22.76 -4.05 1.65
C ILE A 220 22.47 -4.27 0.17
N HIS A 221 21.48 -5.11 -0.12
CA HIS A 221 20.95 -5.28 -1.47
C HIS A 221 19.42 -5.19 -1.44
N MET A 222 18.82 -5.07 -2.62
CA MET A 222 17.37 -5.11 -2.79
C MET A 222 16.98 -6.52 -3.21
N ASN A 223 15.98 -7.12 -2.56
CA ASN A 223 15.43 -8.41 -2.99
C ASN A 223 14.45 -8.24 -4.18
N ASP A 224 13.91 -9.34 -4.69
CA ASP A 224 12.93 -9.37 -5.80
C ASP A 224 11.63 -8.60 -5.51
N HIS A 225 11.39 -8.26 -4.24
CA HIS A 225 10.24 -7.46 -3.79
C HIS A 225 10.60 -6.00 -3.53
N SER A 226 11.79 -5.55 -3.97
CA SER A 226 12.30 -4.20 -3.75
C SER A 226 12.38 -3.80 -2.27
N GLN A 227 12.65 -4.78 -1.40
CA GLN A 227 12.93 -4.55 0.01
C GLN A 227 14.44 -4.55 0.23
N VAL A 228 14.92 -3.64 1.07
CA VAL A 228 16.32 -3.64 1.51
C VAL A 228 16.53 -4.81 2.47
N VAL A 229 17.49 -5.67 2.15
CA VAL A 229 17.89 -6.82 2.96
C VAL A 229 19.40 -6.75 3.23
N LEU A 230 19.80 -7.22 4.40
CA LEU A 230 21.21 -7.41 4.73
C LEU A 230 21.75 -8.58 3.89
N GLU A 231 22.95 -8.43 3.35
CA GLU A 231 23.66 -9.54 2.73
C GLU A 231 23.97 -10.59 3.80
N ASN A 232 23.42 -11.80 3.65
CA ASN A 232 23.77 -12.90 4.54
C ASN A 232 25.23 -13.30 4.24
N PRO A 233 26.14 -13.30 5.23
CA PRO A 233 27.54 -13.69 5.00
C PRO A 233 27.72 -15.18 4.62
N SER A 234 26.65 -15.99 4.57
CA SER A 234 26.73 -17.44 4.32
C SER A 234 26.48 -17.86 2.86
N SER A 235 26.35 -16.95 1.90
CA SER A 235 26.21 -17.32 0.48
C SER A 235 27.54 -17.54 -0.26
N THR A 236 28.70 -17.33 0.37
CA THR A 236 30.00 -17.48 -0.30
C THR A 236 30.70 -18.84 -0.12
N GLU A 237 30.17 -19.79 0.65
CA GLU A 237 30.88 -21.06 0.94
C GLU A 237 30.39 -22.31 0.18
N LYS A 238 29.53 -22.19 -0.85
CA LYS A 238 29.08 -23.37 -1.64
C LYS A 238 29.65 -23.47 -3.05
N CYS A 239 30.77 -22.81 -3.34
CA CYS A 239 31.46 -22.96 -4.61
C CYS A 239 32.93 -23.36 -4.42
N MET A 240 33.19 -24.39 -3.61
CA MET A 240 34.45 -25.12 -3.67
C MET A 240 34.21 -26.63 -3.60
N ASP A 241 34.54 -27.27 -4.72
CA ASP A 241 35.07 -28.62 -4.84
C ASP A 241 34.25 -29.78 -4.26
N MET A 242 33.33 -30.28 -5.09
CA MET A 242 33.20 -31.73 -5.23
C MET A 242 33.85 -32.16 -6.54
N SER A 243 35.17 -32.32 -6.46
CA SER A 243 35.99 -33.32 -7.11
C SER A 243 35.42 -34.00 -8.36
N LEU A 244 35.92 -33.56 -9.51
CA LEU A 244 36.45 -34.37 -10.62
C LEU A 244 36.16 -35.88 -10.54
N GLY A 245 34.97 -36.29 -10.98
CA GLY A 245 34.75 -37.65 -11.49
C GLY A 245 35.20 -37.72 -12.96
N PRO A 246 35.87 -38.80 -13.40
CA PRO A 246 36.57 -38.80 -14.68
C PRO A 246 35.59 -38.74 -15.85
N LEU A 247 35.88 -37.82 -16.76
CA LEU A 247 35.31 -37.67 -18.09
C LEU A 247 35.49 -38.97 -18.89
N THR A 248 34.58 -39.93 -18.71
CA THR A 248 34.43 -41.03 -19.65
C THR A 248 33.65 -40.53 -20.85
N ALA A 249 34.41 -40.27 -21.91
CA ALA A 249 33.91 -40.03 -23.26
C ALA A 249 32.94 -41.13 -23.68
N LEU A 250 31.75 -40.75 -24.14
CA LEU A 250 30.91 -41.58 -24.99
C LEU A 250 30.58 -40.79 -26.26
N PRO A 251 30.59 -41.46 -27.42
CA PRO A 251 30.92 -40.83 -28.68
C PRO A 251 29.69 -40.33 -29.42
N LYS A 252 29.94 -39.33 -30.29
CA LYS A 252 29.03 -38.80 -31.29
C LYS A 252 28.33 -39.93 -32.04
N ILE A 253 27.01 -39.98 -31.93
CA ILE A 253 26.15 -40.65 -32.89
C ILE A 253 25.62 -39.54 -33.80
N LEU A 254 25.81 -39.78 -35.11
CA LEU A 254 25.35 -38.98 -36.25
C LEU A 254 23.88 -38.55 -36.13
#